data_AF-A0A1I7I3H5-F1
#
_entry.id   AF-A0A1I7I3H5-F1
#
_cell.length_a   1.000
_cell.length_b   1.000
_cell.length_c   1.000
_cell.angle_alpha   90.00
_cell.angle_beta   90.00
_cell.angle_gamma   90.00
#
_symmetry.space_group_name_H-M   'P 1'
#
loop_
_entity.id
_entity.type
_entity.pdbx_description
1 polymer ?
#
loop_
_entity_poly.entity_id
_entity_poly.type
_entity_poly.pdbx_seq_one_letter_code
_entity_poly.pdbx_strand_id
1 'polypeptide(L)'
;MQIKILHKQGKSLRAIACEVGCSVNTVRKYLVEDSVPAFKVRLPRVTKLAAFEAYLRQRETSAAPDWIPATVLWREIREMGFTGCERTVRNFVATLRPAPAPDPVVRFETAPGDQMQADWIEFRRRKSSSLFAFVATLGYSRASYVEFVSDMRLETLLACHANCFEWFGGVPRRTLYDNMKTVVIERNAYGPRQHRFQSGFLDFARHYGFQPQLCQPYRAKTKGKVERFNGYLRRSFYVPLTARLKAAGLELDVTTANTEVWRWLREVADGRVHGTTQRQPGEQLRVERPVLQSLPPIYPALNKPATAASGQELRERFHDWPSPVQHPLSVYEQFVGVRT
;
A
#
# COMPACT_ATOMS: atom_id res chain seq x y z
N MET A 1 39.68 2.94 19.15
CA MET A 1 40.19 2.40 20.42
C MET A 1 40.15 0.86 20.46
N GLN A 2 39.02 0.24 20.08
CA GLN A 2 38.83 -1.24 20.07
C GLN A 2 39.83 -2.02 19.19
N ILE A 3 40.18 -1.50 17.99
CA ILE A 3 41.14 -2.15 17.07
C ILE A 3 42.53 -2.41 17.69
N LYS A 4 43.08 -1.46 18.46
CA LYS A 4 44.41 -1.58 19.08
C LYS A 4 44.42 -2.56 20.24
N ILE A 5 43.33 -2.62 21.00
CA ILE A 5 43.16 -3.58 22.11
C ILE A 5 43.14 -5.00 21.55
N LEU A 6 42.34 -5.25 20.51
CA LEU A 6 42.23 -6.56 19.87
C LEU A 6 43.55 -7.01 19.21
N HIS A 7 44.33 -6.06 18.68
CA HIS A 7 45.67 -6.35 18.16
C HIS A 7 46.68 -6.69 19.26
N LYS A 8 46.67 -5.98 20.40
CA LYS A 8 47.50 -6.32 21.57
C LYS A 8 47.14 -7.68 22.19
N GLN A 9 45.90 -8.13 22.02
CA GLN A 9 45.44 -9.48 22.40
C GLN A 9 45.87 -10.58 21.41
N GLY A 10 46.66 -10.25 20.38
CA GLY A 10 47.22 -11.23 19.44
C GLY A 10 46.28 -11.65 18.30
N LYS A 11 45.12 -11.00 18.13
CA LYS A 11 44.20 -11.33 17.02
C LYS A 11 44.78 -10.89 15.68
N SER A 12 44.56 -11.70 14.64
CA SER A 12 44.97 -11.36 13.27
C SER A 12 44.16 -10.20 12.70
N LEU A 13 44.74 -9.44 11.76
CA LEU A 13 44.08 -8.27 11.15
C LEU A 13 42.71 -8.59 10.52
N ARG A 14 42.54 -9.81 9.98
CA ARG A 14 41.26 -10.28 9.41
C ARG A 14 40.22 -10.55 10.49
N ALA A 15 40.62 -11.14 11.62
CA ALA A 15 39.73 -11.37 12.74
C ALA A 15 39.23 -10.04 13.33
N ILE A 16 40.13 -9.07 13.50
CA ILE A 16 39.79 -7.72 13.97
C ILE A 16 38.82 -7.02 13.00
N ALA A 17 39.06 -7.13 11.69
CA ALA A 17 38.21 -6.54 10.66
C ALA A 17 36.77 -7.09 10.69
N CYS A 18 36.63 -8.41 10.86
CA CYS A 18 35.35 -9.08 10.98
C CYS A 18 34.60 -8.66 12.25
N GLU A 19 35.30 -8.60 13.39
CA GLU A 19 34.73 -8.28 14.69
C GLU A 19 34.29 -6.81 14.82
N VAL A 20 35.05 -5.89 14.22
CA VAL A 20 34.75 -4.43 14.26
C VAL A 20 33.86 -4.00 13.09
N GLY A 21 33.63 -4.87 12.09
CA GLY A 21 32.79 -4.57 10.93
C GLY A 21 33.39 -3.54 9.97
N CYS A 22 34.72 -3.56 9.77
CA CYS A 22 35.42 -2.65 8.86
C CYS A 22 36.39 -3.39 7.94
N SER A 23 36.93 -2.74 6.91
CA SER A 23 37.87 -3.39 5.99
C SER A 23 39.22 -3.66 6.66
N VAL A 24 39.93 -4.71 6.23
CA VAL A 24 41.30 -5.01 6.72
C VAL A 24 42.27 -3.84 6.48
N ASN A 25 42.06 -3.08 5.40
CA ASN A 25 42.84 -1.87 5.11
C ASN A 25 42.56 -0.76 6.12
N THR A 26 41.31 -0.64 6.59
CA THR A 26 40.92 0.26 7.69
C THR A 26 41.59 -0.17 8.99
N VAL A 27 41.58 -1.46 9.33
CA VAL A 27 42.29 -1.97 10.52
C VAL A 27 43.78 -1.63 10.47
N ARG A 28 44.45 -1.92 9.34
CA ARG A 28 45.87 -1.61 9.14
C ARG A 28 46.16 -0.12 9.32
N LYS A 29 45.35 0.74 8.70
CA LYS A 29 45.50 2.20 8.82
C LYS A 29 45.38 2.69 10.27
N TYR A 30 44.39 2.18 11.01
CA TYR A 30 44.11 2.60 12.39
C TYR A 30 45.07 2.00 13.43
N LEU A 31 45.85 0.97 13.07
CA LEU A 31 46.96 0.49 13.91
C LEU A 31 48.20 1.37 13.78
N VAL A 32 48.41 1.98 12.61
CA VAL A 32 49.53 2.89 12.34
C VAL A 32 49.24 4.31 12.85
N GLU A 33 48.01 4.79 12.71
CA GLU A 33 47.62 6.13 13.17
C GLU A 33 47.30 6.13 14.68
N ASP A 34 47.97 6.99 15.46
CA ASP A 34 47.73 7.16 16.90
C ASP A 34 46.53 8.05 17.25
N SER A 35 45.93 8.69 16.25
CA SER A 35 44.83 9.64 16.42
C SER A 35 43.44 9.05 16.14
N VAL A 36 42.43 9.61 16.80
CA VAL A 36 41.01 9.37 16.47
C VAL A 36 40.74 9.99 15.09
N PRO A 37 40.07 9.30 14.15
CA PRO A 37 39.75 9.85 12.84
C PRO A 37 38.85 11.08 13.01
N ALA A 38 39.41 12.27 12.85
CA ALA A 38 38.62 13.48 12.72
C ALA A 38 37.88 13.44 11.38
N PHE A 39 36.55 13.63 11.42
CA PHE A 39 35.77 13.82 10.20
C PHE A 39 36.31 15.04 9.47
N LYS A 40 37.00 14.83 8.34
CA LYS A 40 37.47 15.95 7.51
C LYS A 40 36.23 16.64 6.95
N VAL A 41 35.88 17.78 7.55
CA VAL A 41 34.89 18.70 6.98
C VAL A 41 35.35 19.01 5.57
N ARG A 42 34.59 18.56 4.57
CA ARG A 42 34.88 18.89 3.17
C ARG A 42 34.73 20.40 3.05
N LEU A 43 35.82 21.09 2.73
CA LEU A 43 35.77 22.51 2.39
C LEU A 43 34.74 22.68 1.25
N PRO A 44 33.80 23.63 1.36
CA PRO A 44 32.79 23.85 0.33
C PRO A 44 33.50 24.13 -0.99
N ARG A 45 33.28 23.26 -1.98
CA ARG A 45 33.81 23.47 -3.32
C ARG A 45 33.12 24.69 -3.91
N VAL A 46 33.89 25.61 -4.47
CA VAL A 46 33.35 26.75 -5.23
C VAL A 46 32.49 26.19 -6.34
N THR A 47 31.18 26.40 -6.24
CA THR A 47 30.24 25.93 -7.25
C THR A 47 30.24 26.91 -8.43
N LYS A 48 29.87 26.43 -9.62
CA LYS A 48 29.67 27.31 -10.79
C LYS A 48 28.62 28.40 -10.55
N LEU A 49 27.75 28.22 -9.54
CA LEU A 49 26.71 29.17 -9.18
C LEU A 49 27.22 30.29 -8.28
N ALA A 50 28.34 30.09 -7.57
CA ALA A 50 28.85 31.01 -6.55
C ALA A 50 28.97 32.46 -7.05
N ALA A 51 29.41 32.67 -8.29
CA ALA A 51 29.54 33.99 -8.90
C ALA A 51 28.20 34.71 -9.16
N PHE A 52 27.08 33.97 -9.22
CA PHE A 52 25.74 34.48 -9.54
C PHE A 52 24.80 34.48 -8.32
N GLU A 53 25.23 33.95 -7.17
CA GLU A 53 24.40 33.85 -5.96
C GLU A 53 23.93 35.22 -5.45
N ALA A 54 24.80 36.23 -5.48
CA ALA A 54 24.47 37.59 -5.06
C ALA A 54 23.37 38.20 -5.92
N TYR A 55 23.47 38.03 -7.25
CA TYR A 55 22.47 38.49 -8.21
C TYR A 55 21.11 37.80 -7.97
N LEU A 56 21.11 36.48 -7.80
CA LEU A 56 19.87 35.71 -7.55
C LEU A 56 19.17 36.14 -6.24
N ARG A 57 19.93 36.39 -5.17
CA ARG A 57 19.39 36.91 -3.90
C ARG A 57 18.79 38.30 -4.05
N GLN A 58 19.46 39.18 -4.80
CA GLN A 58 18.96 40.53 -5.06
C GLN A 58 17.67 40.48 -5.89
N ARG A 59 17.61 39.63 -6.91
CA ARG A 59 16.42 39.47 -7.77
C ARG A 59 15.21 38.93 -7.00
N GLU A 60 15.39 37.89 -6.18
CA GLU A 60 14.31 37.39 -5.31
C GLU A 60 13.85 38.45 -4.29
N THR A 61 14.78 39.25 -3.74
CA THR A 61 14.43 40.35 -2.82
C THR A 61 13.63 41.44 -3.54
N SER A 62 14.01 41.80 -4.78
CA SER A 62 13.31 42.80 -5.58
C SER A 62 11.91 42.37 -6.03
N ALA A 63 11.66 41.07 -6.08
CA ALA A 63 10.37 40.52 -6.47
C ALA A 63 9.36 40.43 -5.32
N ALA A 64 9.81 40.60 -4.07
CA ALA A 64 8.93 40.50 -2.90
C ALA A 64 7.73 41.48 -3.02
N PRO A 65 6.49 41.04 -2.76
CA PRO A 65 6.09 39.79 -2.11
C PRO A 65 5.96 38.56 -3.04
N ASP A 66 6.08 38.74 -4.35
CA ASP A 66 5.97 37.70 -5.37
C ASP A 66 7.31 36.98 -5.64
N TRP A 67 7.27 35.88 -6.41
CA TRP A 67 8.45 35.07 -6.71
C TRP A 67 8.71 34.95 -8.20
N ILE A 68 9.98 35.06 -8.60
CA ILE A 68 10.39 34.87 -10.00
C ILE A 68 10.56 33.37 -10.28
N PRO A 69 9.93 32.79 -11.30
CA PRO A 69 10.16 31.38 -11.63
C PRO A 69 11.66 31.08 -11.85
N ALA A 70 12.15 29.97 -11.30
CA ALA A 70 13.57 29.59 -11.41
C ALA A 70 14.05 29.41 -12.86
N THR A 71 13.11 29.12 -13.78
CA THR A 71 13.34 29.08 -15.23
C THR A 71 13.73 30.44 -15.80
N VAL A 72 13.14 31.53 -15.29
CA VAL A 72 13.44 32.91 -15.69
C VAL A 72 14.80 33.32 -15.15
N LEU A 73 15.05 33.11 -13.85
CA LEU A 73 16.35 33.40 -13.23
C LEU A 73 17.50 32.62 -13.88
N TRP A 74 17.27 31.37 -14.27
CA TRP A 74 18.25 30.57 -14.99
C TRP A 74 18.58 31.17 -16.38
N ARG A 75 17.58 31.69 -17.10
CA ARG A 75 17.81 32.37 -18.39
C ARG A 75 18.63 33.65 -18.21
N GLU A 76 18.26 34.48 -17.23
CA GLU A 76 18.98 35.73 -16.89
C GLU A 76 20.46 35.45 -16.61
N ILE A 77 20.79 34.50 -15.72
CA ILE A 77 22.20 34.22 -15.40
C ILE A 77 22.93 33.50 -16.53
N ARG A 78 22.22 32.78 -17.41
CA ARG A 78 22.81 32.14 -18.60
C ARG A 78 23.29 33.19 -19.60
N GLU A 79 22.54 34.27 -19.77
CA GLU A 79 22.97 35.44 -20.57
C GLU A 79 24.20 36.13 -19.94
N MET A 80 24.33 36.08 -18.62
CA MET A 80 25.51 36.57 -17.87
C MET A 80 26.69 35.58 -17.85
N GLY A 81 26.62 34.47 -18.62
CA GLY A 81 27.72 33.51 -18.77
C GLY A 81 27.66 32.28 -17.87
N PHE A 82 26.53 31.99 -17.21
CA PHE A 82 26.37 30.76 -16.44
C PHE A 82 26.31 29.51 -17.32
N THR A 83 27.20 28.55 -17.07
CA THR A 83 27.32 27.29 -17.83
C THR A 83 26.68 26.07 -17.15
N GLY A 84 25.90 26.28 -16.07
CA GLY A 84 25.24 25.22 -15.33
C GLY A 84 23.80 24.94 -15.79
N CYS A 85 23.22 23.88 -15.24
CA CYS A 85 21.84 23.49 -15.54
C CYS A 85 20.82 24.22 -14.66
N GLU A 86 19.59 24.36 -15.17
CA GLU A 86 18.45 25.01 -14.49
C GLU A 86 18.18 24.38 -13.11
N ARG A 87 18.36 23.07 -12.97
CA ARG A 87 18.18 22.35 -11.70
C ARG A 87 19.02 22.94 -10.56
N THR A 88 20.24 23.40 -10.85
CA THR A 88 21.13 24.00 -9.85
C THR A 88 20.57 25.34 -9.35
N VAL A 89 20.04 26.15 -10.26
CA VAL A 89 19.38 27.43 -9.93
C VAL A 89 18.10 27.19 -9.13
N ARG A 90 17.28 26.24 -9.56
CA ARG A 90 16.05 25.85 -8.85
C ARG A 90 16.33 25.42 -7.41
N ASN A 91 17.35 24.59 -7.20
CA ASN A 91 17.74 24.15 -5.87
C ASN A 91 18.22 25.31 -4.99
N PHE A 92 19.00 26.23 -5.54
CA PHE A 92 19.48 27.40 -4.81
C PHE A 92 18.36 28.36 -4.44
N VAL A 93 17.50 28.71 -5.40
CA VAL A 93 16.35 29.61 -5.17
C VAL A 93 15.38 29.00 -4.14
N ALA A 94 15.21 27.68 -4.11
CA ALA A 94 14.43 27.00 -3.07
C ALA A 94 15.00 27.20 -1.65
N THR A 95 16.30 27.46 -1.48
CA THR A 95 16.90 27.78 -0.17
C THR A 95 16.64 29.23 0.26
N LEU A 96 16.31 30.12 -0.69
CA LEU A 96 16.02 31.53 -0.43
C LEU A 96 14.57 31.76 -0.02
N ARG A 97 13.68 30.85 -0.42
CA ARG A 97 12.25 30.94 -0.14
C ARG A 97 11.96 30.31 1.22
N PRO A 98 11.06 30.90 2.03
CA PRO A 98 10.60 30.23 3.23
C PRO A 98 10.03 28.87 2.83
N ALA A 99 10.42 27.82 3.56
CA ALA A 99 9.78 26.52 3.40
C ALA A 99 8.28 26.74 3.58
N PRO A 100 7.42 26.29 2.64
CA PRO A 100 5.99 26.40 2.83
C PRO A 100 5.67 25.77 4.17
N ALA A 101 4.99 26.52 5.06
CA ALA A 101 4.54 25.99 6.33
C ALA A 101 3.81 24.67 6.01
N PRO A 102 4.18 23.55 6.65
CA PRO A 102 3.45 22.31 6.42
C PRO A 102 1.99 22.61 6.75
N ASP A 103 1.11 22.45 5.76
CA ASP A 103 -0.33 22.61 5.98
C ASP A 103 -0.69 21.93 7.29
N PRO A 104 -1.37 22.60 8.23
CA PRO A 104 -1.87 21.91 9.42
C PRO A 104 -2.73 20.75 8.92
N VAL A 105 -2.23 19.53 9.13
CA VAL A 105 -2.93 18.33 8.71
C VAL A 105 -4.08 18.17 9.70
N VAL A 106 -5.22 18.83 9.42
CA VAL A 106 -6.48 18.53 10.11
C VAL A 106 -6.84 17.10 9.70
N ARG A 107 -6.41 16.15 10.54
CA ARG A 107 -6.64 14.71 10.35
C ARG A 107 -8.05 14.42 10.86
N PHE A 108 -8.96 14.14 9.94
CA PHE A 108 -10.30 13.67 10.28
C PHE A 108 -10.22 12.23 10.78
N GLU A 109 -10.20 12.06 12.11
CA GLU A 109 -10.53 10.77 12.72
C GLU A 109 -12.04 10.54 12.61
N THR A 110 -12.42 9.33 12.22
CA THR A 110 -13.81 8.94 11.96
C THR A 110 -14.27 8.05 13.10
N ALA A 111 -15.53 8.20 13.54
CA ALA A 111 -16.10 7.34 14.57
C ALA A 111 -16.13 5.86 14.12
N PRO A 112 -16.17 4.90 15.06
CA PRO A 112 -16.34 3.49 14.74
C PRO A 112 -17.59 3.25 13.88
N GLY A 113 -17.45 2.43 12.84
CA GLY A 113 -18.53 2.03 11.92
C GLY A 113 -19.03 3.14 10.99
N ASP A 114 -18.45 4.33 11.07
CA ASP A 114 -18.96 5.50 10.35
C ASP A 114 -18.52 5.57 8.90
N GLN A 115 -17.24 5.27 8.61
CA GLN A 115 -16.66 5.45 7.29
C GLN A 115 -15.71 4.33 6.91
N MET A 116 -15.83 3.86 5.67
CA MET A 116 -14.83 3.06 4.95
C MET A 116 -14.31 3.82 3.74
N GLN A 117 -13.09 3.53 3.30
CA GLN A 117 -12.52 4.06 2.05
C GLN A 117 -12.23 2.90 1.12
N ALA A 118 -12.75 2.98 -0.10
CA ALA A 118 -12.60 1.94 -1.11
C ALA A 118 -11.85 2.46 -2.34
N ASP A 119 -10.99 1.62 -2.89
CA ASP A 119 -10.16 1.95 -4.04
C ASP A 119 -9.85 0.74 -4.92
N TRP A 120 -9.48 1.02 -6.15
CA TRP A 120 -8.88 0.06 -7.06
C TRP A 120 -7.38 0.28 -7.17
N ILE A 121 -6.63 -0.82 -7.17
CA ILE A 121 -5.20 -0.82 -7.44
C ILE A 121 -4.93 -1.64 -8.70
N GLU A 122 -4.28 -1.04 -9.68
CA GLU A 122 -3.75 -1.76 -10.83
C GLU A 122 -2.33 -2.27 -10.53
N PHE A 123 -2.14 -3.59 -10.60
CA PHE A 123 -0.81 -4.22 -10.49
C PHE A 123 -0.25 -4.60 -11.86
N ARG A 124 -1.11 -5.13 -12.73
CA ARG A 124 -0.75 -5.55 -14.08
C ARG A 124 -1.97 -5.44 -14.98
N ARG A 125 -1.80 -4.91 -16.19
CA ARG A 125 -2.85 -4.88 -17.22
C ARG A 125 -2.35 -5.57 -18.48
N ARG A 126 -2.89 -6.75 -18.74
CA ARG A 126 -2.56 -7.63 -19.88
C ARG A 126 -3.82 -8.34 -20.36
N LYS A 127 -3.93 -8.58 -21.67
CA LYS A 127 -5.15 -9.11 -22.31
C LYS A 127 -5.68 -10.41 -21.67
N SER A 128 -4.79 -11.29 -21.22
CA SER A 128 -5.14 -12.60 -20.63
C SER A 128 -4.74 -12.76 -19.15
N SER A 129 -4.07 -11.77 -18.55
CA SER A 129 -3.52 -11.89 -17.19
C SER A 129 -3.52 -10.57 -16.42
N SER A 130 -4.56 -9.75 -16.63
CA SER A 130 -4.73 -8.55 -15.81
C SER A 130 -4.93 -8.92 -14.34
N LEU A 131 -4.38 -8.09 -13.46
CA LEU A 131 -4.42 -8.25 -12.02
C LEU A 131 -4.66 -6.87 -11.40
N PHE A 132 -5.86 -6.71 -10.88
CA PHE A 132 -6.30 -5.56 -10.10
C PHE A 132 -6.57 -6.01 -8.67
N ALA A 133 -6.63 -5.07 -7.73
CA ALA A 133 -7.13 -5.35 -6.38
C ALA A 133 -8.16 -4.32 -5.97
N PHE A 134 -9.31 -4.80 -5.50
CA PHE A 134 -10.23 -4.04 -4.69
C PHE A 134 -9.63 -3.92 -3.29
N VAL A 135 -9.53 -2.70 -2.79
CA VAL A 135 -9.03 -2.44 -1.43
C VAL A 135 -10.02 -1.59 -0.69
N ALA A 136 -10.44 -2.07 0.47
CA ALA A 136 -11.30 -1.36 1.39
C ALA A 136 -10.59 -1.19 2.73
N THR A 137 -10.68 -0.02 3.36
CA THR A 137 -10.07 0.25 4.67
C THR A 137 -11.06 0.99 5.56
N LEU A 138 -11.37 0.44 6.73
CA LEU A 138 -12.19 1.09 7.74
C LEU A 138 -11.47 2.30 8.32
N GLY A 139 -12.23 3.38 8.52
CA GLY A 139 -11.70 4.66 8.91
C GLY A 139 -11.20 4.71 10.35
N TYR A 140 -11.87 4.00 11.26
CA TYR A 140 -11.52 3.94 12.69
C TYR A 140 -10.44 2.88 12.94
N SER A 141 -10.76 1.60 12.73
CA SER A 141 -9.83 0.50 13.06
C SER A 141 -8.58 0.45 12.19
N ARG A 142 -8.65 1.01 10.97
CA ARG A 142 -7.64 0.82 9.92
C ARG A 142 -7.49 -0.63 9.48
N ALA A 143 -8.44 -1.49 9.84
CA ALA A 143 -8.55 -2.82 9.27
C ALA A 143 -8.89 -2.69 7.79
N SER A 144 -8.27 -3.56 6.99
CA SER A 144 -8.37 -3.51 5.54
C SER A 144 -8.80 -4.86 5.00
N TYR A 145 -9.55 -4.81 3.91
CA TYR A 145 -9.89 -5.95 3.09
C TYR A 145 -9.28 -5.75 1.70
N VAL A 146 -8.79 -6.85 1.12
CA VAL A 146 -8.18 -6.87 -0.21
C VAL A 146 -8.72 -8.07 -0.97
N GLU A 147 -9.15 -7.83 -2.20
CA GLU A 147 -9.55 -8.88 -3.13
C GLU A 147 -8.94 -8.60 -4.50
N PHE A 148 -8.09 -9.52 -4.96
CA PHE A 148 -7.54 -9.51 -6.30
C PHE A 148 -8.56 -10.03 -7.31
N VAL A 149 -8.62 -9.38 -8.46
CA VAL A 149 -9.56 -9.68 -9.55
C VAL A 149 -8.91 -9.42 -10.91
N SER A 150 -9.50 -9.96 -11.97
CA SER A 150 -9.01 -9.83 -13.34
C SER A 150 -9.64 -8.66 -14.11
N ASP A 151 -10.71 -8.05 -13.59
CA ASP A 151 -11.38 -6.89 -14.18
C ASP A 151 -11.94 -5.95 -13.10
N MET A 152 -12.33 -4.75 -13.52
CA MET A 152 -12.90 -3.71 -12.65
C MET A 152 -14.33 -3.35 -13.06
N ARG A 153 -15.12 -4.34 -13.51
CA ARG A 153 -16.52 -4.13 -13.92
C ARG A 153 -17.41 -3.88 -12.70
N LEU A 154 -18.63 -3.41 -12.96
CA LEU A 154 -19.61 -3.17 -11.91
C LEU A 154 -19.90 -4.44 -11.11
N GLU A 155 -20.22 -5.56 -11.78
CA GLU A 155 -20.54 -6.84 -11.12
C GLU A 155 -19.42 -7.27 -10.16
N THR A 156 -18.17 -7.17 -10.62
CA THR A 156 -16.98 -7.45 -9.83
C THR A 156 -16.87 -6.51 -8.63
N LEU A 157 -17.11 -5.21 -8.82
CA LEU A 157 -17.15 -4.23 -7.72
C LEU A 157 -18.20 -4.61 -6.66
N LEU A 158 -19.41 -5.00 -7.08
CA LEU A 158 -20.48 -5.36 -6.16
C LEU A 158 -20.13 -6.64 -5.37
N ALA A 159 -19.58 -7.65 -6.06
CA ALA A 159 -19.11 -8.88 -5.44
C ALA A 159 -18.02 -8.61 -4.38
N CYS A 160 -17.01 -7.81 -4.73
CA CYS A 160 -15.95 -7.44 -3.79
C CYS A 160 -16.48 -6.68 -2.57
N HIS A 161 -17.50 -5.84 -2.72
CA HIS A 161 -18.14 -5.19 -1.56
C HIS A 161 -18.89 -6.16 -0.68
N ALA A 162 -19.64 -7.11 -1.25
CA ALA A 162 -20.35 -8.13 -0.50
C ALA A 162 -19.36 -8.96 0.35
N ASN A 163 -18.30 -9.49 -0.28
CA ASN A 163 -17.24 -10.23 0.40
C ASN A 163 -16.53 -9.37 1.47
N CYS A 164 -16.30 -8.09 1.18
CA CYS A 164 -15.71 -7.15 2.11
C CYS A 164 -16.57 -6.91 3.36
N PHE A 165 -17.88 -6.77 3.20
CA PHE A 165 -18.80 -6.57 4.33
C PHE A 165 -18.91 -7.83 5.17
N GLU A 166 -18.95 -9.01 4.54
CA GLU A 166 -18.85 -10.30 5.24
C GLU A 166 -17.54 -10.43 6.03
N TRP A 167 -16.41 -10.07 5.42
CA TRP A 167 -15.09 -10.08 6.07
C TRP A 167 -15.05 -9.21 7.34
N PHE A 168 -15.59 -8.00 7.26
CA PHE A 168 -15.67 -7.11 8.41
C PHE A 168 -16.73 -7.55 9.42
N GLY A 169 -17.73 -8.34 9.00
CA GLY A 169 -18.85 -8.77 9.82
C GLY A 169 -19.94 -7.70 9.96
N GLY A 170 -20.05 -6.79 8.99
CA GLY A 170 -21.02 -5.70 9.01
C GLY A 170 -20.73 -4.61 7.96
N VAL A 171 -21.68 -3.69 7.82
CA VAL A 171 -21.63 -2.60 6.83
C VAL A 171 -21.35 -1.25 7.50
N PRO A 172 -20.38 -0.45 7.03
CA PRO A 172 -20.17 0.91 7.51
C PRO A 172 -21.32 1.83 7.07
N ARG A 173 -21.55 2.93 7.79
CA ARG A 173 -22.59 3.92 7.40
C ARG A 173 -22.29 4.60 6.07
N ARG A 174 -21.02 4.88 5.81
CA ARG A 174 -20.57 5.63 4.63
C ARG A 174 -19.36 4.98 4.00
N THR A 175 -19.31 4.99 2.67
CA THR A 175 -18.12 4.54 1.95
C THR A 175 -17.64 5.64 1.01
N LEU A 176 -16.37 6.02 1.18
CA LEU A 176 -15.72 7.06 0.40
C LEU A 176 -15.00 6.44 -0.80
N TYR A 177 -15.31 6.96 -1.98
CA TYR A 177 -14.74 6.55 -3.27
C TYR A 177 -14.03 7.72 -3.95
N ASP A 178 -13.19 7.37 -4.91
CA ASP A 178 -12.76 8.30 -5.95
C ASP A 178 -13.76 8.28 -7.12
N ASN A 179 -13.52 9.09 -8.15
CA ASN A 179 -14.38 9.26 -9.31
C ASN A 179 -14.33 8.08 -10.30
N MET A 180 -14.40 6.85 -9.80
CA MET A 180 -14.44 5.66 -10.65
C MET A 180 -15.80 5.53 -11.35
N LYS A 181 -15.78 5.25 -12.66
CA LYS A 181 -17.00 5.17 -13.49
C LYS A 181 -18.00 4.10 -13.05
N THR A 182 -17.52 3.07 -12.36
CA THR A 182 -18.36 2.01 -11.76
C THR A 182 -19.17 2.51 -10.56
N VAL A 183 -18.80 3.65 -9.97
CA VAL A 183 -19.50 4.27 -8.84
C VAL A 183 -20.26 5.52 -9.29
N VAL A 184 -19.62 6.41 -10.03
CA VAL A 184 -20.19 7.70 -10.46
C VAL A 184 -20.16 7.88 -11.97
N ILE A 185 -21.31 8.26 -12.54
CA ILE A 185 -21.45 8.60 -13.96
C ILE A 185 -21.12 10.08 -14.17
N GLU A 186 -21.67 10.96 -13.33
CA GLU A 186 -21.45 12.41 -13.41
C GLU A 186 -21.46 13.07 -12.03
N ARG A 187 -20.59 14.05 -11.82
CA ARG A 187 -20.53 14.81 -10.57
C ARG A 187 -21.41 16.06 -10.64
N ASN A 188 -22.07 16.39 -9.53
CA ASN A 188 -22.89 17.59 -9.39
C ASN A 188 -24.01 17.70 -10.45
N ALA A 189 -24.45 16.57 -11.01
CA ALA A 189 -25.48 16.51 -12.04
C ALA A 189 -26.81 17.15 -11.60
N TYR A 190 -27.08 17.17 -10.29
CA TYR A 190 -28.30 17.74 -9.71
C TYR A 190 -28.01 18.89 -8.72
N GLY A 191 -26.78 19.44 -8.73
CA GLY A 191 -26.34 20.51 -7.82
C GLY A 191 -25.13 20.14 -6.95
N PRO A 192 -24.65 21.05 -6.08
CA PRO A 192 -23.45 20.82 -5.27
C PRO A 192 -23.58 19.56 -4.39
N ARG A 193 -22.63 18.62 -4.53
CA ARG A 193 -22.62 17.31 -3.84
C ARG A 193 -23.74 16.35 -4.22
N GLN A 194 -24.50 16.66 -5.28
CA GLN A 194 -25.53 15.78 -5.81
C GLN A 194 -25.02 15.10 -7.08
N HIS A 195 -24.44 13.91 -6.91
CA HIS A 195 -23.80 13.15 -7.98
C HIS A 195 -24.80 12.19 -8.63
N ARG A 196 -24.66 11.99 -9.94
CA ARG A 196 -25.34 10.91 -10.65
C ARG A 196 -24.51 9.64 -10.51
N PHE A 197 -24.87 8.82 -9.53
CA PHE A 197 -24.26 7.51 -9.31
C PHE A 197 -24.66 6.51 -10.39
N GLN A 198 -23.86 5.47 -10.56
CA GLN A 198 -24.22 4.33 -11.40
C GLN A 198 -25.43 3.61 -10.76
N SER A 199 -26.46 3.31 -11.54
CA SER A 199 -27.77 2.85 -11.03
C SER A 199 -27.69 1.53 -10.25
N GLY A 200 -27.01 0.51 -10.80
CA GLY A 200 -26.81 -0.77 -10.13
C GLY A 200 -25.95 -0.67 -8.87
N PHE A 201 -24.98 0.24 -8.84
CA PHE A 201 -24.20 0.54 -7.65
C PHE A 201 -25.04 1.24 -6.58
N LEU A 202 -25.90 2.19 -6.97
CA LEU A 202 -26.79 2.88 -6.05
C LEU A 202 -27.86 1.93 -5.48
N ASP A 203 -28.38 1.00 -6.28
CA ASP A 203 -29.30 -0.03 -5.84
C ASP A 203 -28.65 -0.98 -4.82
N PHE A 204 -27.44 -1.45 -5.12
CA PHE A 204 -26.62 -2.21 -4.18
C PHE A 204 -26.36 -1.44 -2.87
N ALA A 205 -26.05 -0.15 -2.94
CA ALA A 205 -25.82 0.68 -1.77
C ALA A 205 -27.08 0.83 -0.90
N ARG A 206 -28.28 0.90 -1.52
CA ARG A 206 -29.56 0.89 -0.80
C ARG A 206 -29.81 -0.44 -0.13
N HIS A 207 -29.56 -1.56 -0.83
CA HIS A 207 -29.72 -2.91 -0.28
C HIS A 207 -28.85 -3.15 0.96
N TYR A 208 -27.58 -2.74 0.92
CA TYR A 208 -26.65 -2.84 2.05
C TYR A 208 -26.75 -1.71 3.08
N GLY A 209 -27.54 -0.67 2.80
CA GLY A 209 -27.78 0.43 3.73
C GLY A 209 -26.56 1.33 3.99
N PHE A 210 -25.65 1.50 3.03
CA PHE A 210 -24.53 2.44 3.16
C PHE A 210 -24.67 3.63 2.20
N GLN A 211 -24.15 4.79 2.61
CA GLN A 211 -24.15 5.99 1.79
C GLN A 211 -22.83 6.14 1.01
N PRO A 212 -22.85 6.09 -0.33
CA PRO A 212 -21.67 6.40 -1.12
C PRO A 212 -21.32 7.89 -1.04
N GLN A 213 -20.04 8.19 -0.85
CA GLN A 213 -19.50 9.54 -0.85
C GLN A 213 -18.33 9.61 -1.82
N LEU A 214 -18.21 10.73 -2.54
CA LEU A 214 -17.06 10.97 -3.40
C LEU A 214 -16.10 11.94 -2.73
N CYS A 215 -14.81 11.71 -2.95
CA CYS A 215 -13.77 12.66 -2.56
C CYS A 215 -14.06 14.03 -3.20
N GLN A 216 -13.86 15.11 -2.43
CA GLN A 216 -14.00 16.47 -2.95
C GLN A 216 -12.74 16.83 -3.77
N PRO A 217 -12.88 17.36 -5.00
CA PRO A 217 -11.78 17.98 -5.73
C PRO A 217 -11.12 19.04 -4.83
N TYR A 218 -9.79 19.12 -4.85
CA TYR A 218 -8.98 20.04 -4.05
C TYR A 218 -8.94 19.78 -2.52
N ARG A 219 -9.65 18.76 -1.99
CA ARG A 219 -9.47 18.23 -0.63
C ARG A 219 -9.02 16.76 -0.66
N ALA A 220 -7.94 16.48 -1.39
CA ALA A 220 -7.37 15.14 -1.57
C ALA A 220 -6.99 14.42 -0.24
N LYS A 221 -6.92 15.14 0.89
CA LYS A 221 -6.51 14.58 2.20
C LYS A 221 -7.52 13.59 2.81
N THR A 222 -8.76 13.50 2.31
CA THR A 222 -9.76 12.57 2.89
C THR A 222 -9.53 11.11 2.53
N LYS A 223 -8.99 10.76 1.35
CA LYS A 223 -8.74 9.35 0.93
C LYS A 223 -7.38 8.80 1.39
N GLY A 224 -6.64 9.56 2.20
CA GLY A 224 -5.28 9.19 2.59
C GLY A 224 -5.16 7.92 3.46
N LYS A 225 -6.26 7.32 3.94
CA LYS A 225 -6.20 6.09 4.75
C LYS A 225 -5.95 4.89 3.85
N VAL A 226 -6.78 4.71 2.82
CA VAL A 226 -6.62 3.62 1.86
C VAL A 226 -5.36 3.81 1.01
N GLU A 227 -5.01 5.03 0.59
CA GLU A 227 -3.78 5.28 -0.18
C GLU A 227 -2.49 4.85 0.55
N ARG A 228 -2.41 5.11 1.87
CA ARG A 228 -1.27 4.64 2.68
C ARG A 228 -1.25 3.12 2.75
N PHE A 229 -2.41 2.49 2.93
CA PHE A 229 -2.51 1.04 2.93
C PHE A 229 -2.14 0.44 1.57
N ASN A 230 -2.55 1.04 0.45
CA ASN A 230 -2.18 0.63 -0.91
C ASN A 230 -0.65 0.60 -1.07
N GLY A 231 0.05 1.61 -0.56
CA GLY A 231 1.52 1.63 -0.54
C GLY A 231 2.12 0.51 0.32
N TYR A 232 1.52 0.22 1.47
CA TYR A 232 1.93 -0.88 2.34
C TYR A 232 1.70 -2.26 1.68
N LEU A 233 0.51 -2.50 1.13
CA LEU A 233 0.17 -3.71 0.37
C LEU A 233 1.16 -3.96 -0.77
N ARG A 234 1.50 -2.92 -1.54
CA ARG A 234 2.49 -3.05 -2.63
C ARG A 234 3.86 -3.50 -2.12
N ARG A 235 4.40 -2.81 -1.11
CA ARG A 235 5.79 -3.02 -0.63
C ARG A 235 5.94 -4.25 0.24
N SER A 236 4.96 -4.55 1.08
CA SER A 236 5.07 -5.56 2.13
C SER A 236 4.39 -6.89 1.80
N PHE A 237 3.50 -6.91 0.81
CA PHE A 237 2.85 -8.14 0.36
C PHE A 237 3.20 -8.46 -1.10
N TYR A 238 2.81 -7.59 -2.03
CA TYR A 238 2.87 -7.90 -3.47
C TYR A 238 4.30 -8.09 -3.98
N VAL A 239 5.22 -7.16 -3.68
CA VAL A 239 6.61 -7.23 -4.13
C VAL A 239 7.31 -8.49 -3.58
N PRO A 240 7.29 -8.79 -2.27
CA PRO A 240 7.87 -10.02 -1.73
C PRO A 240 7.26 -11.30 -2.32
N LEU A 241 5.93 -11.38 -2.42
CA LEU A 241 5.25 -12.56 -2.95
C LEU A 241 5.63 -12.80 -4.42
N THR A 242 5.62 -11.75 -5.23
CA THR A 242 5.96 -11.84 -6.66
C THR A 242 7.42 -12.24 -6.83
N ALA A 243 8.34 -11.71 -6.02
CA ALA A 243 9.75 -12.10 -6.05
C ALA A 243 9.95 -13.58 -5.71
N ARG A 244 9.26 -14.09 -4.68
CA ARG A 244 9.27 -15.51 -4.29
C ARG A 244 8.76 -16.41 -5.40
N LEU A 245 7.61 -16.08 -6.00
CA LEU A 245 7.03 -16.88 -7.10
C LEU A 245 7.92 -16.86 -8.33
N LYS A 246 8.50 -15.69 -8.67
CA LYS A 246 9.43 -15.56 -9.80
C LYS A 246 10.68 -16.43 -9.63
N ALA A 247 11.21 -16.54 -8.40
CA ALA A 247 12.34 -17.43 -8.12
C ALA A 247 12.00 -18.92 -8.33
N ALA A 248 10.73 -19.30 -8.18
CA ALA A 248 10.21 -20.63 -8.47
C ALA A 248 9.72 -20.79 -9.93
N GLY A 249 9.91 -19.78 -10.79
CA GLY A 249 9.43 -19.82 -12.18
C GLY A 249 7.91 -19.65 -12.35
N LEU A 250 7.20 -19.22 -11.30
CA LEU A 250 5.75 -19.05 -11.29
C LEU A 250 5.37 -17.58 -11.44
N GLU A 251 4.21 -17.31 -12.06
CA GLU A 251 3.60 -15.98 -12.13
C GLU A 251 2.41 -15.90 -11.17
N LEU A 252 2.22 -14.76 -10.52
CA LEU A 252 1.10 -14.55 -9.60
C LEU A 252 -0.23 -14.44 -10.38
N ASP A 253 -1.12 -15.40 -10.15
CA ASP A 253 -2.52 -15.41 -10.58
C ASP A 253 -3.47 -14.89 -9.48
N VAL A 254 -4.73 -14.65 -9.85
CA VAL A 254 -5.78 -14.11 -8.96
C VAL A 254 -6.07 -15.01 -7.76
N THR A 255 -6.18 -16.33 -7.98
CA THR A 255 -6.53 -17.31 -6.95
C THR A 255 -5.42 -17.41 -5.90
N THR A 256 -4.18 -17.52 -6.38
CA THR A 256 -3.00 -17.53 -5.49
C THR A 256 -2.89 -16.20 -4.73
N ALA A 257 -3.10 -15.07 -5.41
CA ALA A 257 -3.05 -13.76 -4.76
C ALA A 257 -4.10 -13.61 -3.63
N ASN A 258 -5.34 -14.07 -3.85
CA ASN A 258 -6.40 -14.01 -2.83
C ASN A 258 -6.12 -14.90 -1.64
N THR A 259 -5.70 -16.14 -1.88
CA THR A 259 -5.34 -17.08 -0.81
C THR A 259 -4.22 -16.51 0.08
N GLU A 260 -3.18 -15.98 -0.56
CA GLU A 260 -2.03 -15.41 0.13
C GLU A 260 -2.37 -14.09 0.84
N VAL A 261 -3.16 -13.21 0.23
CA VAL A 261 -3.47 -11.90 0.81
C VAL A 261 -4.38 -12.02 2.02
N TRP A 262 -5.38 -12.90 2.01
CA TRP A 262 -6.26 -13.08 3.16
C TRP A 262 -5.54 -13.65 4.37
N ARG A 263 -4.58 -14.57 4.15
CA ARG A 263 -3.68 -15.04 5.19
C ARG A 263 -2.82 -13.89 5.72
N TRP A 264 -2.16 -13.16 4.82
CA TRP A 264 -1.29 -12.05 5.18
C TRP A 264 -2.03 -10.91 5.91
N LEU A 265 -3.29 -10.64 5.55
CA LEU A 265 -4.13 -9.66 6.23
C LEU A 265 -4.29 -10.04 7.71
N ARG A 266 -4.71 -11.28 7.98
CA ARG A 266 -4.96 -11.76 9.35
C ARG A 266 -3.68 -11.87 10.19
N GLU A 267 -2.60 -12.38 9.61
CA GLU A 267 -1.39 -12.73 10.36
C GLU A 267 -0.42 -11.55 10.49
N VAL A 268 -0.35 -10.67 9.49
CA VAL A 268 0.66 -9.62 9.41
C VAL A 268 0.02 -8.23 9.44
N ALA A 269 -0.96 -7.99 8.57
CA ALA A 269 -1.52 -6.66 8.42
C ALA A 269 -2.30 -6.23 9.67
N ASP A 270 -3.12 -7.12 10.22
CA ASP A 270 -4.00 -6.85 11.36
C ASP A 270 -3.27 -6.90 12.71
N GLY A 271 -2.18 -7.67 12.80
CA GLY A 271 -1.34 -7.77 14.00
C GLY A 271 -0.29 -6.65 14.14
N ARG A 272 -0.09 -5.82 13.11
CA ARG A 272 0.92 -4.74 13.16
C ARG A 272 0.49 -3.60 14.06
N VAL A 273 1.44 -2.97 14.76
CA VAL A 273 1.18 -1.67 15.41
C VAL A 273 1.09 -0.59 14.33
N HIS A 274 -0.10 -0.03 14.11
CA HIS A 274 -0.32 0.93 13.03
C HIS A 274 0.28 2.30 13.38
N GLY A 275 1.16 2.82 12.52
CA GLY A 275 1.97 4.02 12.82
C GLY A 275 1.20 5.31 13.13
N THR A 276 -0.07 5.44 12.71
CA THR A 276 -0.90 6.60 13.07
C THR A 276 -1.69 6.40 14.36
N THR A 277 -2.30 5.24 14.55
CA THR A 277 -3.21 4.98 15.68
C THR A 277 -2.47 4.41 16.88
N GLN A 278 -1.24 3.90 16.68
CA GLN A 278 -0.44 3.19 17.69
C GLN A 278 -1.18 1.97 18.29
N ARG A 279 -2.15 1.44 17.55
CA ARG A 279 -2.97 0.28 17.90
C ARG A 279 -2.90 -0.76 16.78
N GLN A 280 -3.21 -2.01 17.10
CA GLN A 280 -3.32 -3.06 16.10
C GLN A 280 -4.67 -2.98 15.38
N PRO A 281 -4.72 -2.97 14.04
CA PRO A 281 -5.97 -2.92 13.30
C PRO A 281 -6.93 -4.06 13.63
N GLY A 282 -6.42 -5.28 13.86
CA GLY A 282 -7.25 -6.44 14.23
C GLY A 282 -7.96 -6.26 15.57
N GLU A 283 -7.26 -5.76 16.59
CA GLU A 283 -7.87 -5.48 17.89
C GLU A 283 -8.91 -4.35 17.80
N GLN A 284 -8.62 -3.31 17.01
CA GLN A 284 -9.58 -2.23 16.81
C GLN A 284 -10.80 -2.68 15.99
N LEU A 285 -10.64 -3.61 15.05
CA LEU A 285 -11.77 -4.19 14.31
C LEU A 285 -12.71 -4.95 15.23
N ARG A 286 -12.19 -5.67 16.24
CA ARG A 286 -13.04 -6.35 17.24
C ARG A 286 -13.91 -5.36 18.03
N VAL A 287 -13.39 -4.17 18.30
CA VAL A 287 -14.13 -3.09 18.96
C VAL A 287 -15.13 -2.41 17.99
N GLU A 288 -14.76 -2.27 16.72
CA GLU A 288 -15.59 -1.60 15.72
C GLU A 288 -16.72 -2.47 15.18
N ARG A 289 -16.51 -3.78 15.05
CA ARG A 289 -17.44 -4.74 14.44
C ARG A 289 -18.85 -4.70 15.05
N PRO A 290 -19.06 -4.64 16.37
CA PRO A 290 -20.40 -4.55 16.97
C PRO A 290 -21.16 -3.27 16.64
N VAL A 291 -20.47 -2.22 16.17
CA VAL A 291 -21.05 -0.91 15.84
C VAL A 291 -21.38 -0.81 14.34
N LEU A 292 -20.91 -1.76 13.52
CA LEU A 292 -21.27 -1.84 12.11
C LEU A 292 -22.76 -2.21 11.96
N GLN A 293 -23.35 -1.78 10.84
CA GLN A 293 -24.71 -2.17 10.49
C GLN A 293 -24.76 -3.67 10.19
N SER A 294 -25.90 -4.30 10.48
CA SER A 294 -26.13 -5.72 10.18
C SER A 294 -26.03 -5.99 8.69
N LEU A 295 -25.54 -7.18 8.33
CA LEU A 295 -25.51 -7.64 6.96
C LEU A 295 -26.94 -8.01 6.50
N PRO A 296 -27.43 -7.44 5.38
CA PRO A 296 -28.66 -7.94 4.76
C PRO A 296 -28.40 -9.31 4.10
N PRO A 297 -29.45 -9.98 3.58
CA PRO A 297 -29.28 -11.13 2.70
C PRO A 297 -28.42 -10.82 1.47
N ILE A 298 -27.89 -11.85 0.81
CA ILE A 298 -27.10 -11.69 -0.42
C ILE A 298 -27.90 -10.89 -1.45
N TYR A 299 -27.25 -9.89 -2.04
CA TYR A 299 -27.87 -9.03 -3.05
C TYR A 299 -28.33 -9.85 -4.27
N PRO A 300 -29.60 -9.74 -4.70
CA PRO A 300 -30.18 -10.64 -5.70
C PRO A 300 -29.41 -10.76 -7.01
N ALA A 301 -28.79 -9.67 -7.50
CA ALA A 301 -28.02 -9.71 -8.75
C ALA A 301 -26.68 -10.47 -8.62
N LEU A 302 -26.20 -10.69 -7.39
CA LEU A 302 -25.03 -11.53 -7.10
C LEU A 302 -25.44 -12.97 -6.79
N ASN A 303 -26.71 -13.20 -6.46
CA ASN A 303 -27.25 -14.53 -6.25
C ASN A 303 -27.42 -15.22 -7.61
N LYS A 304 -26.34 -15.81 -8.11
CA LYS A 304 -26.46 -16.74 -9.23
C LYS A 304 -27.13 -17.99 -8.67
N PRO A 305 -28.33 -18.38 -9.14
CA PRO A 305 -28.84 -19.70 -8.82
C PRO A 305 -27.75 -20.69 -9.20
N ALA A 306 -27.46 -21.66 -8.32
CA ALA A 306 -26.64 -22.79 -8.72
C ALA A 306 -27.29 -23.31 -10.00
N THR A 307 -26.61 -23.16 -11.14
CA THR A 307 -27.07 -23.74 -12.39
C THR A 307 -27.25 -25.21 -12.04
N ALA A 308 -28.50 -25.69 -12.00
CA ALA A 308 -28.75 -27.11 -11.87
C ALA A 308 -27.85 -27.75 -12.91
N ALA A 309 -26.85 -28.52 -12.46
CA ALA A 309 -25.84 -29.03 -13.36
C ALA A 309 -26.58 -29.84 -14.42
N SER A 310 -26.69 -29.31 -15.63
CA SER A 310 -27.34 -29.99 -16.76
C SER A 310 -26.40 -31.03 -17.37
N GLY A 311 -25.62 -31.69 -16.54
CA GLY A 311 -24.76 -32.80 -16.87
C GLY A 311 -25.18 -33.97 -16.00
N GLN A 312 -25.10 -35.18 -16.57
CA GLN A 312 -25.22 -36.44 -15.84
C GLN A 312 -24.68 -36.29 -14.42
N GLU A 313 -25.47 -36.70 -13.43
CA GLU A 313 -25.16 -36.52 -12.01
C GLU A 313 -23.71 -36.95 -11.75
N LEU A 314 -23.00 -36.31 -10.82
CA LEU A 314 -21.64 -36.72 -10.45
C LEU A 314 -21.53 -38.24 -10.23
N ARG A 315 -22.60 -38.88 -9.74
CA ARG A 315 -22.75 -40.34 -9.65
C ARG A 315 -22.60 -41.09 -10.98
N GLU A 316 -23.20 -40.60 -12.04
CA GLU A 316 -23.18 -41.23 -13.36
C GLU A 316 -21.81 -41.07 -14.04
N ARG A 317 -21.10 -39.95 -13.81
CA ARG A 317 -19.74 -39.72 -14.32
C ARG A 317 -18.67 -40.61 -13.70
N PHE A 318 -18.94 -41.16 -12.51
CA PHE A 318 -18.01 -42.01 -11.77
C PHE A 318 -18.49 -43.45 -11.63
N HIS A 319 -19.48 -43.88 -12.43
CA HIS A 319 -19.98 -45.25 -12.40
C HIS A 319 -18.89 -46.28 -12.77
N ASP A 320 -17.92 -45.87 -13.58
CA ASP A 320 -16.81 -46.72 -14.04
C ASP A 320 -15.54 -46.57 -13.18
N TRP A 321 -15.60 -45.82 -12.07
CA TRP A 321 -14.47 -45.79 -11.15
C TRP A 321 -14.37 -47.18 -10.50
N PRO A 322 -13.23 -47.90 -10.62
CA PRO A 322 -13.07 -49.17 -9.92
C PRO A 322 -13.30 -48.86 -8.44
N SER A 323 -14.28 -49.55 -7.83
CA SER A 323 -14.62 -49.35 -6.41
C SER A 323 -13.33 -49.15 -5.63
N PRO A 324 -13.20 -48.07 -4.84
CA PRO A 324 -12.03 -47.90 -4.00
C PRO A 324 -11.83 -49.22 -3.27
N VAL A 325 -10.61 -49.75 -3.26
CA VAL A 325 -10.29 -50.96 -2.51
C VAL A 325 -10.56 -50.62 -1.04
N GLN A 326 -11.79 -50.85 -0.60
CA GLN A 326 -12.17 -50.71 0.79
C GLN A 326 -11.47 -51.86 1.48
N HIS A 327 -10.32 -51.57 2.07
CA HIS A 327 -9.72 -52.49 3.01
C HIS A 327 -10.73 -52.72 4.15
N PRO A 328 -10.98 -53.97 4.55
CA PRO A 328 -11.83 -54.24 5.70
C PRO A 328 -11.31 -53.47 6.92
N LEU A 329 -12.22 -53.04 7.80
CA LEU A 329 -11.89 -52.20 8.97
C LEU A 329 -10.78 -52.81 9.84
N SER A 330 -10.64 -54.13 9.84
CA SER A 330 -9.56 -54.87 10.50
C SER A 330 -8.15 -54.47 10.05
N VAL A 331 -7.98 -54.02 8.81
CA VAL A 331 -6.68 -53.50 8.31
C VAL A 331 -6.33 -52.19 9.00
N TYR A 332 -7.31 -51.31 9.23
CA TYR A 332 -7.10 -50.07 9.96
C TYR A 332 -6.89 -50.32 11.46
N GLU A 333 -7.61 -51.29 12.04
CA GLU A 333 -7.42 -51.70 13.45
C GLU A 333 -5.99 -52.19 13.73
N GLN A 334 -5.35 -52.89 12.78
CA GLN A 334 -3.94 -53.28 12.87
C GLN A 334 -2.98 -52.08 12.92
N PHE A 335 -3.31 -50.97 12.25
CA PHE A 335 -2.48 -49.75 12.27
C PHE A 335 -2.69 -48.89 13.51
N VAL A 336 -3.87 -48.96 14.16
CA VAL A 336 -4.18 -48.12 15.33
C VAL A 336 -3.72 -48.78 16.65
N GLY A 337 -3.20 -50.00 16.61
CA GLY A 337 -2.51 -50.61 17.76
C GLY A 337 -3.39 -50.78 19.00
N VAL A 338 -4.72 -50.81 18.85
CA VAL A 338 -5.63 -51.12 19.94
C VAL A 338 -5.66 -52.64 20.10
N ARG A 339 -4.79 -53.14 20.98
CA ARG A 339 -4.95 -54.48 21.55
C ARG A 339 -6.09 -54.41 22.55
N THR A 340 -7.21 -55.05 22.24
CA THR A 340 -8.15 -55.52 23.27
C THR A 340 -7.62 -56.75 23.97
#